data_AF-A0A939U079-F1
#
_entry.id   AF-A0A939U079-F1
#
_cell.length_a   1.000
_cell.length_b   1.000
_cell.length_c   1.000
_cell.angle_alpha   90.00
_cell.angle_beta   90.00
_cell.angle_gamma   90.00
#
_symmetry.space_group_name_H-M   'P 1'
#
loop_
_entity.id
_entity.type
_entity.pdbx_description
1 polymer ?
#
loop_
_entity_poly.entity_id
_entity_poly.type
_entity_poly.pdbx_seq_one_letter_code
_entity_poly.pdbx_strand_id
1 'polypeptide(L)'
;MIRRSYLFLTLLAFLGAFVGCKHTDFTPAYIQINYEDINNCIDVSNFNESHGLTFDSEQLASLLKHNFTHCNVYVNNKNLGCWQVPCKVPVLDITEGDSVSLVVLPAFRMTGMDNTVTGYPFINILRQKVLLTRGQTYHVSENPLSYVYTAQTRFPFIETFSNTSPFSPTDTSNSSLSFTPSVVDGRSAGVITLNSTNGQHFDVTSSTFRVPTRNYYVFLEVTYKTEGNLEIGLKMSTAYRPNEVHQIGGIYPSDGEWKTIYFNLATTIFNNNYTGGDACDLNLVLTGSGSANHSTQYYIDDIKVIYMPRA
;
A
#
# COMPACT_ATOMS: atom_id res chain seq x y z
N MET A 1 -54.70 -13.55 86.33
CA MET A 1 -53.60 -14.09 85.51
C MET A 1 -53.86 -13.66 84.07
N ILE A 2 -52.97 -12.85 83.51
CA ILE A 2 -53.10 -12.08 82.27
C ILE A 2 -52.33 -12.80 81.14
N ARG A 3 -52.88 -12.83 79.90
CA ARG A 3 -52.19 -12.71 78.59
C ARG A 3 -53.22 -13.01 77.47
N ARG A 4 -53.72 -12.05 76.66
CA ARG A 4 -53.13 -11.24 75.56
C ARG A 4 -52.50 -12.03 74.39
N SER A 5 -53.20 -11.93 73.24
CA SER A 5 -52.69 -11.67 71.88
C SER A 5 -51.93 -12.82 71.15
N TYR A 6 -51.90 -13.00 69.82
CA TYR A 6 -52.01 -12.08 68.68
C TYR A 6 -52.57 -12.79 67.44
N LEU A 7 -53.30 -12.01 66.64
CA LEU A 7 -53.70 -12.25 65.26
C LEU A 7 -52.45 -12.28 64.35
N PHE A 8 -52.19 -13.38 63.65
CA PHE A 8 -51.09 -13.47 62.68
C PHE A 8 -51.56 -12.97 61.32
N LEU A 9 -51.22 -11.72 61.00
CA LEU A 9 -51.37 -11.14 59.67
C LEU A 9 -50.10 -11.48 58.87
N THR A 10 -50.17 -12.42 57.93
CA THR A 10 -49.07 -12.71 57.01
C THR A 10 -49.00 -11.61 55.95
N LEU A 11 -48.07 -10.67 56.15
CA LEU A 11 -47.69 -9.66 55.17
C LEU A 11 -46.75 -10.31 54.13
N LEU A 12 -47.29 -10.68 52.96
CA LEU A 12 -46.48 -11.08 51.81
C LEU A 12 -45.80 -9.82 51.24
N ALA A 13 -44.52 -9.62 51.55
CA ALA A 13 -43.70 -8.64 50.86
C ALA A 13 -43.38 -9.18 49.46
N PHE A 14 -44.10 -8.68 48.46
CA PHE A 14 -43.75 -8.86 47.05
C PHE A 14 -42.45 -8.09 46.78
N LEU A 15 -41.33 -8.81 46.81
CA LEU A 15 -40.06 -8.31 46.28
C LEU A 15 -40.20 -8.27 44.76
N GLY A 16 -40.65 -7.13 44.23
CA GLY A 16 -40.63 -6.87 42.80
C GLY A 16 -39.18 -6.87 42.33
N ALA A 17 -38.75 -7.98 41.72
CA ALA A 17 -37.53 -8.01 40.95
C ALA A 17 -37.72 -7.04 39.78
N PHE A 18 -37.19 -5.83 39.92
CA PHE A 18 -36.94 -4.95 38.79
C PHE A 18 -35.91 -5.65 37.90
N VAL A 19 -36.38 -6.50 37.00
CA VAL A 19 -35.63 -6.84 35.78
C VAL A 19 -35.64 -5.56 34.96
N GLY A 20 -34.71 -4.66 35.29
CA GLY A 20 -34.43 -3.51 34.46
C GLY A 20 -34.09 -4.04 33.08
N CYS A 21 -34.93 -3.72 32.10
CA CYS A 21 -34.62 -3.94 30.70
C CYS A 21 -33.28 -3.22 30.46
N LYS A 22 -32.19 -3.98 30.32
CA LYS A 22 -30.89 -3.39 29.96
C LYS A 22 -31.07 -2.80 28.57
N HIS A 23 -31.37 -1.50 28.51
CA HIS A 23 -31.33 -0.76 27.27
C HIS A 23 -29.88 -0.88 26.79
N THR A 24 -29.68 -1.62 25.70
CA THR A 24 -28.39 -1.64 25.03
C THR A 24 -28.19 -0.26 24.42
N ASP A 25 -27.25 0.51 24.97
CA ASP A 25 -26.85 1.78 24.39
C ASP A 25 -26.13 1.51 23.07
N PHE A 26 -26.79 1.87 21.96
CA PHE A 26 -26.29 1.72 20.60
C PHE A 26 -25.46 2.91 20.14
N THR A 27 -25.15 3.87 21.02
CA THR A 27 -24.28 4.99 20.68
C THR A 27 -22.87 4.46 20.41
N PRO A 28 -22.33 4.61 19.19
CA PRO A 28 -20.97 4.18 18.90
C PRO A 28 -19.95 5.17 19.44
N ALA A 29 -18.72 4.71 19.68
CA ALA A 29 -17.54 5.57 19.59
C ALA A 29 -17.10 5.67 18.12
N TYR A 30 -16.32 6.68 17.77
CA TYR A 30 -15.83 6.86 16.41
C TYR A 30 -14.31 6.93 16.37
N ILE A 31 -13.72 6.42 15.30
CA ILE A 31 -12.29 6.57 14.98
C ILE A 31 -12.19 7.42 13.71
N GLN A 32 -11.55 8.59 13.80
CA GLN A 32 -11.26 9.45 12.66
C GLN A 32 -9.86 9.11 12.12
N ILE A 33 -9.78 8.84 10.82
CA ILE A 33 -8.53 8.52 10.11
C ILE A 33 -8.45 9.45 8.91
N ASN A 34 -7.40 10.27 8.86
CA ASN A 34 -7.13 11.20 7.78
C ASN A 34 -6.14 10.59 6.77
N TYR A 35 -5.92 11.30 5.66
CA TYR A 35 -5.01 10.84 4.62
C TYR A 35 -3.55 10.80 5.13
N GLU A 36 -3.11 11.81 5.88
CA GLU A 36 -1.76 11.87 6.43
C GLU A 36 -1.50 10.75 7.47
N ASP A 37 -2.54 10.34 8.21
CA ASP A 37 -2.40 9.34 9.28
C ASP A 37 -1.90 7.98 8.75
N ILE A 38 -2.21 7.64 7.50
CA ILE A 38 -1.77 6.38 6.88
C ILE A 38 -0.67 6.58 5.83
N ASN A 39 -0.43 7.80 5.33
CA ASN A 39 0.63 8.06 4.36
C ASN A 39 1.94 8.55 5.01
N ASN A 40 1.88 9.12 6.22
CA ASN A 40 3.05 9.52 7.01
C ASN A 40 3.30 8.57 8.18
N CYS A 41 2.97 7.29 8.00
CA CYS A 41 2.95 6.31 9.08
C CYS A 41 4.12 5.33 9.08
N ILE A 42 5.01 5.37 8.09
CA ILE A 42 6.13 4.43 7.99
C ILE A 42 7.40 5.10 8.52
N ASP A 43 8.12 4.39 9.37
CA ASP A 43 9.41 4.76 9.91
C ASP A 43 10.52 3.89 9.27
N VAL A 44 11.49 4.57 8.67
CA VAL A 44 12.65 3.97 8.00
C VAL A 44 13.98 4.30 8.69
N SER A 45 13.94 4.93 9.86
CA SER A 45 15.13 5.39 10.60
C SER A 45 16.15 4.27 10.83
N ASN A 46 15.68 3.05 11.13
CA ASN A 46 16.51 1.87 11.34
C ASN A 46 16.43 0.86 10.19
N PHE A 47 15.95 1.26 9.00
CA PHE A 47 15.70 0.34 7.88
C PHE A 47 16.98 -0.36 7.42
N ASN A 48 18.04 0.41 7.17
CA ASN A 48 19.33 -0.12 6.71
C ASN A 48 19.92 -1.15 7.69
N GLU A 49 19.92 -0.84 8.98
CA GLU A 49 20.42 -1.75 10.02
C GLU A 49 19.58 -3.03 10.10
N SER A 50 18.25 -2.90 10.17
CA SER A 50 17.34 -4.03 10.31
C SER A 50 17.30 -4.96 9.08
N HIS A 51 17.66 -4.46 7.90
CA HIS A 51 17.64 -5.21 6.65
C HIS A 51 19.03 -5.59 6.13
N GLY A 52 20.10 -5.13 6.78
CA GLY A 52 21.48 -5.34 6.33
C GLY A 52 21.77 -4.69 4.97
N LEU A 53 21.19 -3.51 4.73
CA LEU A 53 21.28 -2.76 3.48
C LEU A 53 22.00 -1.41 3.70
N THR A 54 22.39 -0.77 2.60
CA THR A 54 23.07 0.53 2.61
C THR A 54 22.39 1.49 1.63
N PHE A 55 21.09 1.68 1.80
CA PHE A 55 20.36 2.66 0.98
C PHE A 55 20.81 4.07 1.31
N ASP A 56 20.97 4.89 0.28
CA ASP A 56 21.23 6.32 0.43
C ASP A 56 19.98 7.09 0.90
N SER A 57 20.12 8.40 1.10
CA SER A 57 19.02 9.24 1.60
C SER A 57 17.82 9.31 0.65
N GLU A 58 18.06 9.26 -0.67
CA GLU A 58 17.00 9.33 -1.68
C GLU A 58 16.24 8.00 -1.74
N GLN A 59 16.97 6.88 -1.69
CA GLN A 59 16.41 5.54 -1.60
C GLN A 59 15.59 5.37 -0.32
N LEU A 60 16.09 5.81 0.83
CA LEU A 60 15.32 5.80 2.09
C LEU A 60 14.09 6.71 2.02
N ALA A 61 14.20 7.90 1.42
CA ALA A 61 13.04 8.78 1.22
C ALA A 61 11.99 8.15 0.31
N SER A 62 12.39 7.40 -0.72
CA SER A 62 11.49 6.67 -1.61
C SER A 62 10.68 5.58 -0.89
N LEU A 63 11.23 4.98 0.17
CA LEU A 63 10.52 4.00 1.01
C LEU A 63 9.40 4.61 1.87
N LEU A 64 9.35 5.94 2.00
CA LEU A 64 8.29 6.67 2.69
C LEU A 64 7.16 7.11 1.74
N LYS A 65 7.41 7.07 0.43
CA LYS A 65 6.47 7.58 -0.58
C LYS A 65 5.49 6.49 -0.97
N HIS A 66 4.27 6.65 -0.48
CA HIS A 66 3.11 5.81 -0.80
C HIS A 66 1.90 6.68 -1.14
N ASN A 67 0.87 6.01 -1.68
CA ASN A 67 -0.46 6.57 -1.92
C ASN A 67 -1.50 5.56 -1.41
N PHE A 68 -1.58 5.44 -0.08
CA PHE A 68 -2.62 4.66 0.56
C PHE A 68 -3.92 5.46 0.53
N THR A 69 -4.92 4.89 -0.13
CA THR A 69 -6.25 5.50 -0.26
C THR A 69 -7.27 4.82 0.63
N HIS A 70 -6.91 3.68 1.24
CA HIS A 70 -7.78 2.89 2.08
C HIS A 70 -7.04 2.40 3.32
N CYS A 71 -7.78 1.91 4.31
CA CYS A 71 -7.23 1.19 5.46
C CYS A 71 -8.17 0.08 5.91
N ASN A 72 -7.61 -0.99 6.48
CA ASN A 72 -8.38 -2.02 7.17
C ASN A 72 -8.34 -1.74 8.68
N VAL A 73 -9.51 -1.63 9.30
CA VAL A 73 -9.62 -1.27 10.71
C VAL A 73 -10.04 -2.49 11.53
N TYR A 74 -9.30 -2.78 12.59
CA TYR A 74 -9.63 -3.84 13.54
C TYR A 74 -9.69 -3.28 14.96
N VAL A 75 -10.69 -3.71 15.72
CA VAL A 75 -10.81 -3.40 17.15
C VAL A 75 -10.98 -4.71 17.91
N ASN A 76 -10.10 -4.96 18.90
CA ASN A 76 -10.05 -6.21 19.66
C ASN A 76 -10.02 -7.46 18.76
N ASN A 77 -9.19 -7.40 17.71
CA ASN A 77 -9.05 -8.42 16.66
C ASN A 77 -10.32 -8.68 15.81
N LYS A 78 -11.40 -7.90 15.98
CA LYS A 78 -12.56 -7.95 15.10
C LYS A 78 -12.34 -7.00 13.91
N ASN A 79 -12.56 -7.49 12.70
CA ASN A 79 -12.50 -6.70 11.48
C ASN A 79 -13.73 -5.79 11.38
N LEU A 80 -13.52 -4.47 11.31
CA LEU A 80 -14.57 -3.46 11.12
C LEU A 80 -14.73 -3.05 9.64
N GLY A 81 -13.94 -3.62 8.74
CA GLY A 81 -14.01 -3.42 7.30
C GLY A 81 -12.82 -2.66 6.71
N CYS A 82 -12.92 -2.43 5.40
CA CYS A 82 -12.00 -1.64 4.61
C CYS A 82 -12.64 -0.27 4.32
N TRP A 83 -11.94 0.82 4.64
CA TRP A 83 -12.46 2.18 4.60
C TRP A 83 -11.58 3.05 3.71
N GLN A 84 -12.19 3.83 2.81
CA GLN A 84 -11.49 4.83 2.02
C GLN A 84 -11.24 6.08 2.87
N VAL A 85 -10.00 6.57 2.94
CA VAL A 85 -9.64 7.76 3.72
C VAL A 85 -9.90 9.07 2.95
N PRO A 86 -10.20 10.20 3.63
CA PRO A 86 -10.45 10.31 5.07
C PRO A 86 -11.78 9.65 5.46
N CYS A 87 -11.82 8.98 6.62
CA CYS A 87 -13.02 8.27 7.08
C CYS A 87 -13.25 8.40 8.59
N LYS A 88 -14.51 8.16 8.97
CA LYS A 88 -14.97 8.07 10.35
C LYS A 88 -15.59 6.70 10.60
N VAL A 89 -14.90 5.84 11.34
CA VAL A 89 -15.28 4.43 11.56
C VAL A 89 -16.08 4.30 12.86
N PRO A 90 -17.33 3.79 12.82
CA PRO A 90 -18.11 3.55 14.03
C PRO A 90 -17.68 2.25 14.74
N VAL A 91 -17.61 2.30 16.07
CA VAL A 91 -17.27 1.16 16.93
C VAL A 91 -18.37 0.98 17.98
N LEU A 92 -19.09 -0.14 17.90
CA LEU A 92 -20.21 -0.46 18.80
C LEU A 92 -19.79 -1.34 19.99
N ASP A 93 -18.90 -2.29 19.75
CA ASP A 93 -18.48 -3.31 20.72
C ASP A 93 -17.40 -2.79 21.68
N ILE A 94 -17.74 -1.77 22.47
CA ILE A 94 -16.87 -1.21 23.52
C ILE A 94 -17.51 -1.28 24.90
N THR A 95 -16.69 -1.55 25.91
CA THR A 95 -17.06 -1.40 27.32
C THR A 95 -16.55 -0.04 27.77
N GLU A 96 -17.43 0.79 28.35
CA GLU A 96 -17.04 2.12 28.80
C GLU A 96 -15.94 2.03 29.86
N GLY A 97 -14.86 2.79 29.70
CA GLY A 97 -13.72 2.79 30.63
C GLY A 97 -12.65 1.75 30.34
N ASP A 98 -12.88 0.80 29.43
CA ASP A 98 -11.88 -0.19 29.02
C ASP A 98 -11.08 0.28 27.81
N SER A 99 -9.77 0.03 27.81
CA SER A 99 -8.95 0.21 26.62
C SER A 99 -9.19 -0.92 25.62
N VAL A 100 -9.26 -0.60 24.33
CA VAL A 100 -9.34 -1.57 23.23
C VAL A 100 -8.03 -1.65 22.46
N SER A 101 -7.78 -2.77 21.81
CA SER A 101 -6.67 -2.91 20.85
C SER A 101 -7.11 -2.45 19.47
N LEU A 102 -6.55 -1.34 18.99
CA LEU A 102 -6.76 -0.80 17.65
C LEU A 102 -5.65 -1.25 16.69
N VAL A 103 -6.02 -1.65 15.48
CA VAL A 103 -5.13 -1.82 14.32
C VAL A 103 -5.72 -1.04 13.15
N VAL A 104 -4.93 -0.18 12.53
CA VAL A 104 -5.30 0.55 11.31
C VAL A 104 -4.28 0.23 10.22
N LEU A 105 -4.48 -0.86 9.48
CA LEU A 105 -3.54 -1.33 8.47
C LEU A 105 -3.73 -0.52 7.17
N PRO A 106 -2.73 0.24 6.69
CA PRO A 106 -2.80 0.93 5.41
C PRO A 106 -3.10 -0.05 4.27
N ALA A 107 -3.88 0.41 3.30
CA ALA A 107 -4.30 -0.38 2.15
C ALA A 107 -4.25 0.44 0.87
N PHE A 108 -3.99 -0.26 -0.23
CA PHE A 108 -3.88 0.34 -1.56
C PHE A 108 -4.77 -0.39 -2.55
N ARG A 109 -5.14 0.33 -3.61
CA ARG A 109 -5.86 -0.23 -4.74
C ARG A 109 -4.86 -0.79 -5.73
N MET A 110 -4.94 -2.09 -6.01
CA MET A 110 -4.14 -2.71 -7.06
C MET A 110 -4.66 -2.25 -8.43
N THR A 111 -3.77 -1.97 -9.36
CA THR A 111 -4.14 -1.69 -10.76
C THR A 111 -3.86 -2.90 -11.64
N GLY A 112 -4.70 -3.12 -12.65
CA GLY A 112 -4.66 -4.28 -13.55
C GLY A 112 -6.01 -5.00 -13.61
N MET A 113 -5.98 -6.33 -13.57
CA MET A 113 -7.13 -7.22 -13.82
C MET A 113 -8.27 -7.11 -12.79
N ASP A 114 -7.99 -6.78 -11.53
CA ASP A 114 -9.01 -6.64 -10.50
C ASP A 114 -8.79 -5.36 -9.69
N ASN A 115 -9.82 -4.52 -9.62
CA ASN A 115 -9.85 -3.26 -8.90
C ASN A 115 -9.97 -3.48 -7.36
N THR A 116 -9.16 -4.40 -6.85
CA THR A 116 -9.20 -4.91 -5.48
C THR A 116 -8.37 -4.03 -4.56
N VAL A 117 -8.92 -3.74 -3.38
CA VAL A 117 -8.20 -3.07 -2.30
C VAL A 117 -7.55 -4.14 -1.42
N THR A 118 -6.25 -4.03 -1.20
CA THR A 118 -5.50 -4.95 -0.35
C THR A 118 -4.74 -4.20 0.73
N GLY A 119 -4.63 -4.79 1.92
CA GLY A 119 -3.75 -4.28 2.97
C GLY A 119 -2.30 -4.34 2.51
N TYR A 120 -1.49 -3.37 2.94
CA TYR A 120 -0.07 -3.30 2.63
C TYR A 120 0.69 -4.38 3.41
N PRO A 121 1.15 -5.46 2.75
CA PRO A 121 1.60 -6.65 3.49
C PRO A 121 3.00 -6.48 4.08
N PHE A 122 3.78 -5.50 3.61
CA PHE A 122 5.22 -5.39 3.84
C PHE A 122 5.63 -4.77 5.17
N ILE A 123 4.67 -4.38 6.01
CA ILE A 123 4.89 -3.74 7.31
C ILE A 123 4.39 -4.61 8.46
N ASN A 124 5.00 -4.45 9.63
CA ASN A 124 4.56 -5.14 10.84
C ASN A 124 3.18 -4.66 11.28
N ILE A 125 2.34 -5.55 11.81
CA ILE A 125 1.04 -5.15 12.38
C ILE A 125 1.29 -4.36 13.68
N LEU A 126 0.90 -3.08 13.68
CA LEU A 126 0.92 -2.21 14.86
C LEU A 126 -0.40 -2.34 15.63
N ARG A 127 -0.30 -2.62 16.94
CA ARG A 127 -1.44 -2.65 17.86
C ARG A 127 -1.30 -1.53 18.87
N GLN A 128 -2.21 -0.56 18.83
CA GLN A 128 -2.29 0.50 19.82
C GLN A 128 -3.37 0.18 20.86
N LYS A 129 -3.09 0.42 22.14
CA LYS A 129 -4.13 0.41 23.18
C LYS A 129 -4.72 1.81 23.26
N VAL A 130 -6.02 1.93 23.00
CA VAL A 130 -6.72 3.23 22.97
C VAL A 130 -7.97 3.17 23.84
N LEU A 131 -8.34 4.29 24.46
CA LEU A 131 -9.60 4.43 25.18
C LEU A 131 -10.63 5.03 24.22
N LEU A 132 -11.72 4.29 23.98
CA LEU A 132 -12.85 4.77 23.19
C LEU A 132 -14.01 5.08 24.12
N THR A 133 -14.62 6.26 23.95
CA THR A 133 -15.77 6.74 24.73
C THR A 133 -16.98 6.86 23.83
N ARG A 134 -18.14 6.35 24.25
CA ARG A 134 -19.36 6.43 23.44
C ARG A 134 -19.71 7.89 23.11
N GLY A 135 -20.13 8.12 21.86
CA GLY A 135 -20.46 9.44 21.35
C GLY A 135 -19.26 10.36 21.07
N GLN A 136 -18.04 9.95 21.44
CA GLN A 136 -16.82 10.71 21.17
C GLN A 136 -16.09 10.20 19.93
N THR A 137 -15.19 11.04 19.39
CA THR A 137 -14.33 10.70 18.26
C THR A 137 -12.88 10.64 18.74
N TYR A 138 -12.25 9.49 18.56
CA TYR A 138 -10.82 9.30 18.72
C TYR A 138 -10.13 9.68 17.40
N HIS A 139 -9.16 10.59 17.45
CA HIS A 139 -8.42 11.06 16.28
C HIS A 139 -7.08 10.33 16.20
N VAL A 140 -6.85 9.54 15.15
CA VAL A 140 -5.57 8.81 14.98
C VAL A 140 -4.39 9.78 14.92
N SER A 141 -4.58 10.97 14.36
CA SER A 141 -3.58 12.03 14.32
C SER A 141 -3.04 12.47 15.70
N GLU A 142 -3.78 12.25 16.79
CA GLU A 142 -3.34 12.58 18.16
C GLU A 142 -2.36 11.54 18.73
N ASN A 143 -2.37 10.32 18.19
CA ASN A 143 -1.42 9.27 18.54
C ASN A 143 -0.94 8.55 17.27
N PRO A 144 -0.05 9.20 16.51
CA PRO A 144 0.29 8.79 15.15
C PRO A 144 0.77 7.34 15.06
N LEU A 145 0.42 6.71 13.94
CA LEU A 145 0.89 5.38 13.59
C LEU A 145 2.37 5.45 13.21
N SER A 146 3.16 4.49 13.70
CA SER A 146 4.58 4.33 13.33
C SER A 146 4.87 2.86 13.04
N TYR A 147 4.75 2.52 11.76
CA TYR A 147 4.97 1.21 11.18
C TYR A 147 6.42 1.06 10.74
N VAL A 148 6.95 -0.15 10.88
CA VAL A 148 8.23 -0.52 10.29
C VAL A 148 8.03 -1.66 9.30
N TYR A 149 8.85 -1.70 8.26
CA TYR A 149 8.90 -2.83 7.34
C TYR A 149 9.20 -4.14 8.09
N THR A 150 8.59 -5.25 7.66
CA THR A 150 8.91 -6.56 8.22
C THR A 150 10.36 -6.93 7.90
N ALA A 151 11.04 -7.67 8.78
CA ALA A 151 12.42 -8.11 8.56
C ALA A 151 12.60 -9.02 7.32
N GLN A 152 11.51 -9.53 6.74
CA GLN A 152 11.50 -10.36 5.54
C GLN A 152 11.24 -9.57 4.26
N THR A 153 10.89 -8.28 4.36
CA THR A 153 10.68 -7.41 3.21
C THR A 153 12.00 -7.19 2.48
N ARG A 154 11.99 -7.25 1.15
CA ARG A 154 13.17 -7.04 0.31
C ARG A 154 12.82 -6.12 -0.86
N PHE A 155 13.79 -5.31 -1.26
CA PHE A 155 13.69 -4.35 -2.37
C PHE A 155 14.77 -4.68 -3.42
N PRO A 156 14.54 -5.68 -4.29
CA PRO A 156 15.52 -6.06 -5.31
C PRO A 156 15.76 -5.00 -6.38
N PHE A 157 14.87 -4.00 -6.49
CA PHE A 157 15.02 -2.89 -7.41
C PHE A 157 14.42 -1.63 -6.79
N ILE A 158 15.20 -0.55 -6.77
CA ILE A 158 14.76 0.78 -6.35
C ILE A 158 15.42 1.81 -7.27
N GLU A 159 14.61 2.65 -7.90
CA GLU A 159 15.07 3.72 -8.78
C GLU A 159 14.40 5.04 -8.40
N THR A 160 15.23 6.05 -8.13
CA THR A 160 14.83 7.39 -7.65
C THR A 160 15.24 8.51 -8.61
N PHE A 161 15.93 8.17 -9.70
CA PHE A 161 16.51 9.08 -10.68
C PHE A 161 17.33 10.21 -10.06
N SER A 162 17.95 9.97 -8.90
CA SER A 162 18.81 10.95 -8.22
C SER A 162 20.19 11.08 -8.87
N ASN A 163 20.63 10.06 -9.60
CA ASN A 163 21.96 9.99 -10.22
C ASN A 163 21.89 9.57 -11.69
N THR A 164 21.90 8.26 -11.94
CA THR A 164 21.93 7.66 -13.29
C THR A 164 20.73 6.76 -13.47
N SER A 165 20.17 6.73 -14.69
CA SER A 165 19.08 5.82 -15.01
C SER A 165 19.59 4.39 -15.28
N PRO A 166 18.98 3.35 -14.67
CA PRO A 166 19.26 1.95 -14.97
C PRO A 166 18.51 1.48 -16.21
N PHE A 167 17.71 2.36 -16.84
CA PHE A 167 16.94 2.04 -18.03
C PHE A 167 17.76 2.33 -19.29
N SER A 168 17.84 1.33 -20.15
CA SER A 168 18.50 1.41 -21.45
C SER A 168 17.48 1.25 -22.58
N PRO A 169 17.64 1.97 -23.70
CA PRO A 169 16.78 1.78 -24.87
C PRO A 169 16.90 0.35 -25.38
N THR A 170 15.76 -0.30 -25.63
CA THR A 170 15.69 -1.59 -26.31
C THR A 170 15.24 -1.50 -27.75
N ASP A 171 14.67 -0.35 -28.15
CA ASP A 171 14.34 -0.10 -29.54
C ASP A 171 15.62 0.08 -30.37
N THR A 172 15.80 -0.79 -31.35
CA THR A 172 16.90 -0.70 -32.32
C THR A 172 16.71 0.42 -33.34
N SER A 173 15.49 0.94 -33.51
CA SER A 173 15.15 2.00 -34.46
C SER A 173 15.39 3.40 -33.88
N ASN A 174 15.24 3.56 -32.56
CA ASN A 174 15.52 4.78 -31.84
C ASN A 174 16.32 4.54 -30.55
N SER A 175 17.57 4.10 -30.73
CA SER A 175 18.46 3.71 -29.64
C SER A 175 18.96 4.86 -28.76
N SER A 176 18.40 6.06 -28.89
CA SER A 176 18.79 7.25 -28.11
C SER A 176 17.78 7.64 -27.02
N LEU A 177 16.53 7.14 -27.11
CA LEU A 177 15.49 7.48 -26.13
C LEU A 177 15.62 6.63 -24.86
N SER A 178 16.11 7.27 -23.79
CA SER A 178 16.19 6.71 -22.44
C SER A 178 15.69 7.72 -21.41
N PHE A 179 15.29 7.23 -20.24
CA PHE A 179 14.97 8.11 -19.12
C PHE A 179 16.21 8.90 -18.72
N THR A 180 16.10 10.23 -18.83
CA THR A 180 17.13 11.15 -18.37
C THR A 180 16.72 11.69 -17.00
N PRO A 181 17.54 11.51 -15.95
CA PRO A 181 17.34 12.15 -14.66
C PRO A 181 17.18 13.68 -14.77
N SER A 182 16.13 14.22 -14.17
CA SER A 182 15.86 15.67 -14.10
C SER A 182 15.04 16.02 -12.87
N VAL A 183 14.93 17.30 -12.54
CA VAL A 183 14.06 17.79 -11.46
C VAL A 183 12.75 18.33 -12.04
N VAL A 184 11.63 17.72 -11.67
CA VAL A 184 10.28 18.06 -12.12
C VAL A 184 9.42 18.30 -10.89
N ASP A 185 8.80 19.49 -10.79
CA ASP A 185 7.99 19.91 -9.63
C ASP A 185 8.72 19.73 -8.27
N GLY A 186 10.04 19.97 -8.25
CA GLY A 186 10.87 19.83 -7.06
C GLY A 186 11.27 18.39 -6.70
N ARG A 187 11.02 17.42 -7.59
CA ARG A 187 11.34 16.00 -7.40
C ARG A 187 12.30 15.49 -8.48
N SER A 188 13.25 14.65 -8.10
CA SER A 188 14.04 13.88 -9.07
C SER A 188 13.13 12.92 -9.82
N ALA A 189 13.25 12.86 -11.15
CA ALA A 189 12.43 12.01 -11.99
C ALA A 189 13.18 11.63 -13.27
N GLY A 190 12.90 10.43 -13.77
CA GLY A 190 13.25 10.02 -15.10
C GLY A 190 12.31 10.71 -16.09
N VAL A 191 12.89 11.40 -17.08
CA VAL A 191 12.15 12.12 -18.11
C VAL A 191 12.34 11.47 -19.47
N ILE A 192 11.23 11.24 -20.17
CA ILE A 192 11.21 11.02 -21.62
C ILE A 192 10.26 12.04 -22.24
N THR A 193 10.71 12.68 -23.32
CA THR A 193 9.88 13.55 -24.15
C THR A 193 9.80 12.93 -25.54
N LEU A 194 8.60 12.83 -26.11
CA LEU A 194 8.36 12.37 -27.49
C LEU A 194 7.83 13.53 -28.32
N ASN A 195 8.36 13.73 -29.52
CA ASN A 195 7.95 14.75 -30.49
C ASN A 195 8.46 14.37 -31.90
N SER A 196 8.19 15.24 -32.88
CA SER A 196 8.57 15.01 -34.28
C SER A 196 10.08 14.90 -34.53
N THR A 197 10.93 15.35 -33.60
CA THR A 197 12.39 15.37 -33.74
C THR A 197 13.08 14.19 -33.06
N ASN A 198 12.58 13.75 -31.91
CA ASN A 198 13.24 12.73 -31.08
C ASN A 198 12.56 11.36 -31.10
N GLY A 199 11.37 11.23 -31.72
CA GLY A 199 10.66 9.97 -31.89
C GLY A 199 9.23 10.00 -31.36
N GLN A 200 8.41 9.08 -31.86
CA GLN A 200 6.99 8.94 -31.47
C GLN A 200 6.72 7.73 -30.57
N HIS A 201 7.75 6.94 -30.25
CA HIS A 201 7.66 5.81 -29.34
C HIS A 201 8.99 5.63 -28.61
N PHE A 202 8.96 5.02 -27.44
CA PHE A 202 10.14 4.50 -26.76
C PHE A 202 9.86 3.12 -26.19
N ASP A 203 10.91 2.31 -26.14
CA ASP A 203 10.98 1.07 -25.40
C ASP A 203 12.26 1.09 -24.58
N VAL A 204 12.14 1.03 -23.26
CA VAL A 204 13.29 1.00 -22.36
C VAL A 204 13.20 -0.19 -21.41
N THR A 205 14.35 -0.75 -21.09
CA THR A 205 14.47 -1.88 -20.17
C THR A 205 15.41 -1.55 -19.02
N SER A 206 15.00 -1.88 -17.79
CA SER A 206 15.80 -1.69 -16.58
C SER A 206 17.03 -2.61 -16.55
N SER A 207 17.94 -2.34 -15.61
CA SER A 207 18.89 -3.33 -15.13
C SER A 207 18.18 -4.58 -14.59
N THR A 208 18.89 -5.70 -14.59
CA THR A 208 18.34 -6.97 -14.12
C THR A 208 18.22 -6.99 -12.60
N PHE A 209 17.09 -7.48 -12.10
CA PHE A 209 16.87 -7.73 -10.68
C PHE A 209 16.30 -9.14 -10.48
N ARG A 210 16.48 -9.68 -9.27
CA ARG A 210 16.12 -11.07 -8.97
C ARG A 210 15.00 -11.13 -7.94
N VAL A 211 13.96 -11.91 -8.23
CA VAL A 211 12.80 -12.11 -7.35
C VAL A 211 12.52 -13.60 -7.13
N PRO A 212 11.88 -13.97 -6.01
CA PRO A 212 11.41 -15.33 -5.80
C PRO A 212 10.20 -15.68 -6.68
N THR A 213 9.98 -16.98 -6.86
CA THR A 213 9.14 -17.52 -7.95
C THR A 213 7.84 -18.19 -7.49
N ARG A 214 7.68 -18.42 -6.17
CA ARG A 214 6.51 -19.08 -5.58
C ARG A 214 6.32 -18.70 -4.12
N ASN A 215 5.08 -18.53 -3.67
CA ASN A 215 4.73 -18.23 -2.26
C ASN A 215 5.27 -16.90 -1.71
N TYR A 216 5.36 -15.87 -2.55
CA TYR A 216 5.71 -14.50 -2.15
C TYR A 216 4.63 -13.50 -2.56
N TYR A 217 4.51 -12.43 -1.78
CA TYR A 217 3.99 -11.18 -2.32
C TYR A 217 5.11 -10.54 -3.12
N VAL A 218 4.83 -10.15 -4.37
CA VAL A 218 5.79 -9.45 -5.23
C VAL A 218 5.02 -8.33 -5.93
N PHE A 219 5.40 -7.09 -5.65
CA PHE A 219 4.72 -5.91 -6.15
C PHE A 219 5.70 -4.96 -6.83
N LEU A 220 5.19 -4.25 -7.83
CA LEU A 220 5.81 -3.07 -8.41
C LEU A 220 5.04 -1.84 -7.93
N GLU A 221 5.75 -0.88 -7.37
CA GLU A 221 5.25 0.46 -7.08
C GLU A 221 5.90 1.44 -8.05
N VAL A 222 5.12 2.36 -8.60
CA VAL A 222 5.62 3.40 -9.52
C VAL A 222 4.93 4.71 -9.19
N THR A 223 5.72 5.78 -9.00
CA THR A 223 5.22 7.14 -8.97
C THR A 223 5.38 7.75 -10.36
N TYR A 224 4.33 8.35 -10.91
CA TYR A 224 4.33 8.81 -12.29
C TYR A 224 3.52 10.09 -12.49
N LYS A 225 3.89 10.84 -13.51
CA LYS A 225 3.12 11.93 -14.10
C LYS A 225 3.31 11.87 -15.61
N THR A 226 2.25 11.59 -16.37
CA THR A 226 2.38 11.30 -17.81
C THR A 226 1.28 11.98 -18.60
N GLU A 227 1.61 12.40 -19.83
CA GLU A 227 0.65 12.95 -20.79
C GLU A 227 0.09 11.87 -21.74
N GLY A 228 0.81 10.76 -21.91
CA GLY A 228 0.40 9.61 -22.71
C GLY A 228 0.24 8.33 -21.89
N ASN A 229 -0.24 7.28 -22.56
CA ASN A 229 -0.32 5.94 -21.98
C ASN A 229 1.08 5.35 -21.84
N LEU A 230 1.35 4.72 -20.70
CA LEU A 230 2.59 4.00 -20.42
C LEU A 230 2.25 2.52 -20.17
N GLU A 231 2.86 1.62 -20.91
CA GLU A 231 2.76 0.18 -20.71
C GLU A 231 3.93 -0.34 -19.88
N ILE A 232 3.64 -1.30 -19.01
CA ILE A 232 4.62 -1.93 -18.14
C ILE A 232 4.62 -3.43 -18.38
N GLY A 233 5.79 -3.96 -18.72
CA GLY A 233 6.06 -5.38 -18.90
C GLY A 233 7.17 -5.91 -18.01
N LEU A 234 7.23 -7.24 -17.87
CA LEU A 234 8.36 -7.98 -17.33
C LEU A 234 9.03 -8.75 -18.46
N LYS A 235 10.32 -8.47 -18.68
CA LYS A 235 11.17 -9.33 -19.50
C LYS A 235 11.74 -10.44 -18.62
N MET A 236 11.53 -11.68 -19.02
CA MET A 236 12.07 -12.85 -18.34
C MET A 236 12.50 -13.92 -19.33
N SER A 237 13.51 -14.71 -18.96
CA SER A 237 13.91 -15.87 -19.76
C SER A 237 13.23 -17.12 -19.21
N THR A 238 12.53 -17.84 -20.08
CA THR A 238 12.00 -19.16 -19.78
C THR A 238 12.89 -20.24 -20.41
N ALA A 239 12.74 -21.50 -19.99
CA ALA A 239 13.51 -22.63 -20.53
C ALA A 239 13.34 -22.80 -22.07
N TYR A 240 12.24 -22.30 -22.63
CA TYR A 240 11.87 -22.48 -24.04
C TYR A 240 11.82 -21.17 -24.84
N ARG A 241 11.75 -20.02 -24.16
CA ARG A 241 11.68 -18.68 -24.78
C ARG A 241 12.60 -17.72 -24.03
N PRO A 242 13.83 -17.50 -24.52
CA PRO A 242 14.70 -16.50 -23.92
C PRO A 242 14.12 -15.10 -24.16
N ASN A 243 14.22 -14.24 -23.15
CA ASN A 243 13.87 -12.81 -23.22
C ASN A 243 12.41 -12.50 -23.64
N GLU A 244 11.43 -13.29 -23.18
CA GLU A 244 10.01 -13.03 -23.44
C GLU A 244 9.52 -11.86 -22.56
N VAL A 245 8.75 -10.95 -23.16
CA VAL A 245 8.13 -9.81 -22.46
C VAL A 245 6.67 -10.15 -22.16
N HIS A 246 6.32 -10.17 -20.88
CA HIS A 246 4.95 -10.36 -20.41
C HIS A 246 4.39 -9.03 -19.93
N GLN A 247 3.31 -8.56 -20.57
CA GLN A 247 2.62 -7.34 -20.16
C GLN A 247 1.96 -7.51 -18.79
N ILE A 248 2.21 -6.56 -17.88
CA ILE A 248 1.63 -6.54 -16.53
C ILE A 248 0.39 -5.66 -16.51
N GLY A 249 0.45 -4.52 -17.19
CA GLY A 249 -0.64 -3.55 -17.25
C GLY A 249 -0.21 -2.23 -17.85
N GLY A 250 -1.18 -1.32 -17.97
CA GLY A 250 -0.98 0.02 -18.49
C GLY A 250 -1.36 1.10 -17.48
N ILE A 251 -0.80 2.27 -17.70
CA ILE A 251 -1.01 3.49 -16.94
C ILE A 251 -1.59 4.54 -17.90
N TYR A 252 -2.72 5.13 -17.50
CA TYR A 252 -3.33 6.25 -18.23
C TYR A 252 -2.69 7.59 -17.86
N PRO A 253 -2.84 8.62 -18.72
CA PRO A 253 -2.42 9.98 -18.41
C PRO A 253 -2.84 10.42 -17.02
N SER A 254 -1.97 11.18 -16.36
CA SER A 254 -2.15 11.54 -14.97
C SER A 254 -2.91 12.84 -14.77
N ASP A 255 -3.36 13.48 -15.85
CA ASP A 255 -4.03 14.79 -15.87
C ASP A 255 -3.19 15.90 -15.22
N GLY A 256 -1.87 15.81 -15.34
CA GLY A 256 -0.94 16.79 -14.79
C GLY A 256 -0.56 16.57 -13.32
N GLU A 257 -1.11 15.54 -12.67
CA GLU A 257 -0.85 15.24 -11.26
C GLU A 257 0.13 14.07 -11.10
N TRP A 258 0.88 14.06 -10.00
CA TRP A 258 1.67 12.89 -9.60
C TRP A 258 0.76 11.83 -8.97
N LYS A 259 0.84 10.59 -9.47
CA LYS A 259 0.08 9.44 -8.98
C LYS A 259 1.04 8.32 -8.62
N THR A 260 0.71 7.50 -7.63
CA THR A 260 1.42 6.25 -7.34
C THR A 260 0.50 5.07 -7.60
N ILE A 261 1.03 4.05 -8.28
CA ILE A 261 0.31 2.86 -8.71
C ILE A 261 1.03 1.59 -8.26
N TYR A 262 0.25 0.52 -8.07
CA TYR A 262 0.74 -0.76 -7.57
C TYR A 262 0.29 -1.90 -8.49
N PHE A 263 1.24 -2.69 -8.97
CA PHE A 263 0.98 -3.89 -9.75
C PHE A 263 1.40 -5.13 -8.97
N ASN A 264 0.50 -6.12 -8.92
CA ASN A 264 0.83 -7.44 -8.40
C ASN A 264 1.60 -8.23 -9.46
N LEU A 265 2.90 -8.40 -9.25
CA LEU A 265 3.77 -9.13 -10.17
C LEU A 265 3.71 -10.64 -9.98
N ALA A 266 3.29 -11.09 -8.79
CA ALA A 266 3.35 -12.49 -8.40
C ALA A 266 2.60 -13.38 -9.38
N THR A 267 1.41 -12.98 -9.85
CA THR A 267 0.63 -13.77 -10.81
C THR A 267 1.37 -13.96 -12.13
N THR A 268 1.94 -12.89 -12.70
CA THR A 268 2.70 -12.95 -13.96
C THR A 268 3.95 -13.78 -13.80
N ILE A 269 4.69 -13.61 -12.71
CA ILE A 269 5.92 -14.37 -12.45
C ILE A 269 5.58 -15.84 -12.25
N PHE A 270 4.62 -16.18 -11.39
CA PHE A 270 4.39 -17.57 -10.98
C PHE A 270 3.76 -18.40 -12.09
N ASN A 271 2.94 -17.79 -12.95
CA ASN A 271 2.35 -18.47 -14.11
C ASN A 271 3.34 -18.65 -15.27
N ASN A 272 4.42 -17.87 -15.32
CA ASN A 272 5.41 -17.91 -16.40
C ASN A 272 6.80 -18.40 -15.95
N ASN A 273 6.97 -18.75 -14.67
CA ASN A 273 8.22 -19.32 -14.19
C ASN A 273 8.30 -20.82 -14.49
N TYR A 274 8.82 -21.14 -15.66
CA TYR A 274 8.95 -22.50 -16.16
C TYR A 274 10.28 -23.20 -15.83
N THR A 275 11.26 -22.49 -15.24
CA THR A 275 12.62 -23.02 -15.06
C THR A 275 12.84 -23.80 -13.75
N GLY A 276 11.83 -23.86 -12.88
CA GLY A 276 11.85 -24.71 -11.68
C GLY A 276 12.76 -24.24 -10.55
N GLY A 277 13.39 -23.07 -10.67
CA GLY A 277 14.21 -22.47 -9.61
C GLY A 277 13.39 -21.62 -8.63
N ASP A 278 13.90 -21.46 -7.41
CA ASP A 278 13.26 -20.66 -6.35
C ASP A 278 13.33 -19.13 -6.60
N ALA A 279 14.13 -18.70 -7.58
CA ALA A 279 14.33 -17.30 -7.96
C ALA A 279 14.52 -17.16 -9.47
N CYS A 280 14.07 -16.05 -10.06
CA CYS A 280 14.32 -15.70 -11.46
C CYS A 280 14.84 -14.26 -11.63
N ASP A 281 15.63 -14.07 -12.68
CA ASP A 281 16.12 -12.78 -13.11
C ASP A 281 15.11 -12.14 -14.07
N LEU A 282 14.79 -10.87 -13.80
CA LEU A 282 13.79 -10.08 -14.50
C LEU A 282 14.35 -8.72 -14.89
N ASN A 283 13.75 -8.11 -15.90
CA ASN A 283 13.86 -6.67 -16.16
C ASN A 283 12.47 -6.07 -16.28
N LEU A 284 12.31 -4.82 -15.86
CA LEU A 284 11.14 -4.01 -16.16
C LEU A 284 11.27 -3.49 -17.58
N VAL A 285 10.20 -3.58 -18.36
CA VAL A 285 10.07 -2.98 -19.69
C VAL A 285 9.04 -1.87 -19.59
N LEU A 286 9.40 -0.66 -20.00
CA LEU A 286 8.52 0.48 -20.03
C LEU A 286 8.41 0.96 -21.47
N THR A 287 7.17 1.05 -21.97
CA THR A 287 6.87 1.42 -23.34
C THR A 287 5.86 2.56 -23.36
N GLY A 288 6.10 3.56 -24.19
CA GLY A 288 5.19 4.68 -24.35
C GLY A 288 5.18 5.21 -25.77
N SER A 289 4.07 5.85 -26.14
CA SER A 289 3.86 6.42 -27.47
C SER A 289 3.42 7.88 -27.39
N GLY A 290 3.93 8.70 -28.30
CA GLY A 290 3.56 10.10 -28.44
C GLY A 290 2.68 10.31 -29.66
N SER A 291 2.45 11.57 -29.99
CA SER A 291 1.76 11.97 -31.21
C SER A 291 2.70 12.75 -32.12
N ALA A 292 2.46 12.65 -33.43
CA ALA A 292 3.23 13.40 -34.42
C ALA A 292 3.08 14.93 -34.30
N ASN A 293 1.98 15.39 -33.71
CA ASN A 293 1.54 16.79 -33.81
C ASN A 293 1.76 17.61 -32.53
N HIS A 294 2.22 16.99 -31.44
CA HIS A 294 2.55 17.69 -30.20
C HIS A 294 3.59 16.91 -29.40
N SER A 295 4.25 17.59 -28.47
CA SER A 295 5.15 16.95 -27.52
C SER A 295 4.34 16.14 -26.51
N THR A 296 4.82 14.95 -26.15
CA THR A 296 4.26 14.10 -25.09
C THR A 296 5.33 13.82 -24.05
N GLN A 297 5.06 14.12 -22.79
CA GLN A 297 6.00 14.00 -21.68
C GLN A 297 5.65 12.84 -20.75
N TYR A 298 6.68 12.13 -20.33
CA TYR A 298 6.62 11.02 -19.37
C TYR A 298 7.60 11.29 -18.24
N TYR A 299 7.06 11.37 -17.03
CA TYR A 299 7.82 11.54 -15.80
C TYR A 299 7.57 10.33 -14.90
N ILE A 300 8.63 9.68 -14.47
CA ILE A 300 8.57 8.52 -13.56
C ILE A 300 9.58 8.70 -12.44
N ASP A 301 9.19 8.31 -11.22
CA ASP A 301 10.01 8.35 -10.02
C ASP A 301 9.63 7.18 -9.09
N ASP A 302 10.46 6.91 -8.09
CA ASP A 302 10.23 5.93 -7.03
C ASP A 302 9.79 4.55 -7.52
N ILE A 303 10.45 4.02 -8.55
CA ILE A 303 10.16 2.69 -9.07
C ILE A 303 10.72 1.67 -8.08
N LYS A 304 9.84 0.91 -7.44
CA LYS A 304 10.21 -0.08 -6.42
C LYS A 304 9.66 -1.44 -6.79
N VAL A 305 10.51 -2.45 -6.87
CA VAL A 305 10.08 -3.85 -6.78
C VAL A 305 10.29 -4.29 -5.35
N ILE A 306 9.22 -4.81 -4.74
CA ILE A 306 9.19 -5.19 -3.33
C ILE A 306 8.63 -6.60 -3.19
N TYR A 307 9.24 -7.43 -2.34
CA TYR A 307 8.72 -8.76 -2.02
C TYR A 307 8.87 -9.17 -0.57
N MET A 308 8.03 -10.12 -0.15
CA MET A 308 8.16 -10.85 1.12
C MET A 308 7.46 -12.22 1.03
N PRO A 309 7.83 -13.23 1.84
CA PRO A 309 7.12 -14.50 1.90
C PRO A 309 5.64 -14.31 2.23
N ARG A 310 4.77 -15.14 1.65
CA ARG A 310 3.38 -15.27 2.14
C ARG A 310 3.42 -16.11 3.42
N ALA A 311 2.84 -15.58 4.48
CA ALA A 311 2.64 -16.30 5.74
C ALA A 311 1.62 -17.44 5.58
#